data_AF-A0A7J6GT17-F1
#
_entry.id   AF-A0A7J6GT17-F1
#
_cell.length_a   1.000
_cell.length_b   1.000
_cell.length_c   1.000
_cell.angle_alpha   90.00
_cell.angle_beta   90.00
_cell.angle_gamma   90.00
#
_symmetry.space_group_name_H-M   'P 1'
#
loop_
_entity.id
_entity.type
_entity.pdbx_description
1 polymer ?
#
loop_
_entity_poly.entity_id
_entity_poly.type
_entity_poly.pdbx_seq_one_letter_code
_entity_poly.pdbx_strand_id
1 'polypeptide(L)' 'MEEKKELLKEDDDDDDEYDKDGVPLPGFRFHPTDEELVGFYLRRKVDKKPLRIELIKQIDIYKYIYI' A
#
# COMPACT_ATOMS: atom_id res chain seq x y z
N MET A 1 -18.09 11.58 24.00
CA MET A 1 -17.76 10.35 23.23
C MET A 1 -17.16 10.67 21.85
N GLU A 2 -16.78 11.93 21.59
CA GLU A 2 -16.19 12.36 20.31
C GLU A 2 -14.66 12.51 20.35
N GLU A 3 -14.07 12.77 21.53
CA GLU A 3 -12.62 13.03 21.68
C GLU A 3 -11.71 11.84 21.31
N LYS A 4 -12.19 10.60 21.43
CA LYS A 4 -11.36 9.42 21.10
C LYS A 4 -11.17 9.21 19.59
N LYS A 5 -11.90 9.95 18.75
CA LYS A 5 -11.81 9.86 17.29
C LYS A 5 -10.78 10.84 16.70
N GLU A 6 -10.36 11.85 17.46
CA GLU A 6 -9.33 12.81 17.05
C GLU A 6 -7.90 12.29 17.26
N LEU A 7 -7.68 11.41 18.24
CA LEU A 7 -6.36 10.84 18.58
C LEU A 7 -5.83 9.78 17.60
N LEU A 8 -6.58 9.40 16.56
CA LEU A 8 -6.14 8.45 15.51
C LEU A 8 -5.90 9.10 14.16
N LYS A 9 -5.88 10.44 14.08
CA LYS A 9 -5.25 11.13 12.95
C LYS A 9 -3.74 11.11 13.17
N GLU A 10 -3.13 9.94 13.02
CA GLU A 10 -1.71 9.87 12.72
C GLU A 10 -1.54 10.54 11.34
N ASP A 11 -0.54 11.40 11.24
CA ASP A 11 -0.19 12.19 10.07
C ASP A 11 0.02 11.30 8.82
N ASP A 12 -1.07 10.99 8.10
CA ASP A 12 -1.04 10.32 6.79
C ASP A 12 -0.71 11.36 5.68
N ASP A 13 0.33 12.18 5.88
CA ASP A 13 1.01 12.92 4.81
C ASP A 13 1.98 11.97 4.08
N ASP A 14 1.51 10.76 3.71
CA ASP A 14 2.17 10.00 2.66
C ASP A 14 1.65 10.57 1.33
N ASP A 15 2.39 11.55 0.84
CA ASP A 15 2.32 12.03 -0.52
C ASP A 15 2.75 10.89 -1.46
N ASP A 16 1.84 9.94 -1.68
CA ASP A 16 1.92 8.92 -2.72
C ASP A 16 1.71 9.59 -4.10
N GLU A 17 2.48 10.64 -4.38
CA GLU A 17 2.58 11.28 -5.70
C GLU A 17 3.46 10.42 -6.59
N TYR A 18 2.92 9.25 -6.96
CA TYR A 18 3.32 8.64 -8.20
C TYR A 18 2.48 9.31 -9.28
N ASP A 19 3.15 10.06 -10.15
CA ASP A 19 2.56 10.62 -11.36
C ASP A 19 1.74 9.52 -12.06
N LYS A 20 0.41 9.66 -12.03
CA LYS A 20 -0.50 8.72 -12.73
C LYS A 20 -0.24 8.70 -14.24
N ASP A 21 0.44 9.73 -14.74
CA ASP A 21 0.80 9.94 -16.14
C ASP A 21 2.33 9.80 -16.39
N GLY A 22 3.11 9.50 -15.34
CA GLY A 22 4.56 9.42 -15.38
C GLY A 22 5.02 8.00 -15.69
N VAL A 23 5.49 7.78 -16.92
CA VAL A 23 6.12 6.50 -17.29
C VAL A 23 7.31 6.27 -16.34
N PRO A 24 7.33 5.16 -15.56
CA PRO A 24 8.44 4.90 -14.66
C PRO A 24 9.75 4.89 -15.45
N LEU A 25 10.75 5.59 -14.94
CA LEU A 25 12.06 5.67 -15.60
C LEU A 25 12.60 4.26 -15.87
N PRO A 26 13.26 4.03 -17.02
CA PRO A 26 13.88 2.75 -17.30
C PRO A 26 14.80 2.32 -16.15
N GLY A 27 14.50 1.18 -15.54
CA GLY A 27 15.24 0.64 -14.39
C GLY A 27 14.56 0.81 -13.03
N PHE A 28 13.57 1.71 -12.91
CA PHE A 28 12.75 1.78 -11.71
C PHE A 28 11.72 0.67 -11.73
N ARG A 29 11.79 -0.18 -10.70
CA ARG A 29 10.92 -1.33 -10.51
C ARG A 29 10.49 -1.38 -9.07
N PHE A 30 9.38 -2.07 -8.84
CA PHE A 30 8.96 -2.42 -7.50
C PHE A 30 10.00 -3.32 -6.84
N HIS A 31 10.75 -2.76 -5.89
CA HIS A 31 11.79 -3.45 -5.13
C HIS A 31 11.76 -3.01 -3.66
N PRO A 32 10.64 -3.25 -2.95
CA PRO A 32 10.52 -2.86 -1.55
C PRO A 32 11.43 -3.71 -0.67
N THR A 33 11.87 -3.14 0.44
CA THR A 33 12.42 -3.86 1.58
C THR A 33 11.32 -4.59 2.37
N ASP A 34 11.70 -5.54 3.23
CA ASP A 34 10.75 -6.26 4.08
C ASP A 34 9.98 -5.30 5.02
N GLU A 35 10.67 -4.28 5.54
CA GLU A 35 10.08 -3.26 6.41
C GLU A 35 9.02 -2.44 5.68
N GLU A 36 9.28 -2.03 4.44
CA GLU A 36 8.31 -1.31 3.60
C GLU A 36 7.13 -2.23 3.22
N LEU A 37 7.39 -3.49 2.87
CA LEU A 37 6.33 -4.43 2.51
C LEU A 37 5.33 -4.63 3.66
N VAL A 38 5.82 -4.76 4.89
CA VAL A 38 4.97 -4.96 6.07
C VAL A 38 4.39 -3.65 6.58
N GLY A 39 5.26 -2.67 6.85
CA GLY A 39 4.92 -1.42 7.53
C GLY A 39 4.09 -0.49 6.67
N PHE A 40 4.31 -0.47 5.37
CA PHE A 40 3.60 0.40 4.44
C PHE A 40 2.49 -0.35 3.69
N TYR A 41 2.83 -1.37 2.91
CA TYR A 41 1.87 -2.01 2.00
C TYR A 41 0.86 -2.91 2.72
N LEU A 42 1.32 -3.80 3.60
CA LEU A 42 0.41 -4.71 4.32
C LEU A 42 -0.40 -3.99 5.38
N ARG A 43 0.21 -3.09 6.17
CA ARG A 43 -0.50 -2.32 7.20
C ARG A 43 -1.64 -1.50 6.61
N ARG A 44 -1.40 -0.76 5.52
CA ARG A 44 -2.45 -0.02 4.81
C ARG A 44 -3.59 -0.92 4.33
N LYS A 45 -3.28 -2.12 3.83
CA LYS A 45 -4.29 -3.10 3.41
C LYS A 45 -5.17 -3.57 4.56
N VAL A 46 -4.58 -3.82 5.74
CA VAL A 46 -5.32 -4.21 6.96
C VAL A 46 -6.20 -3.07 7.45
N ASP A 47 -5.68 -1.84 7.43
CA ASP A 47 -6.39 -0.62 7.85
C ASP A 47 -7.43 -0.14 6.82
N LYS A 48 -7.58 -0.86 5.70
CA LYS A 48 -8.45 -0.50 4.56
C LYS A 48 -8.16 0.91 4.00
N LYS A 49 -6.92 1.37 4.15
CA LYS A 49 -6.46 2.62 3.55
C LYS A 49 -6.23 2.39 2.05
N PRO A 50 -6.84 3.20 1.16
CA PRO A 50 -6.70 3.02 -0.28
C PRO A 50 -5.27 3.36 -0.72
N LEU A 51 -4.63 2.45 -1.46
CA LEU A 51 -3.39 2.74 -2.18
C LEU A 51 -3.74 3.44 -3.50
N ARG A 52 -3.05 4.54 -3.82
CA ARG A 52 -3.31 5.28 -5.08
C ARG A 52 -2.89 4.50 -6.32
N ILE A 53 -2.06 3.47 -6.16
CA ILE A 53 -1.54 2.63 -7.23
C ILE A 53 -1.96 1.19 -6.96
N GLU A 54 -2.57 0.55 -7.95
CA GLU A 54 -2.93 -0.86 -7.90
C GLU A 54 -1.71 -1.76 -8.20
N LEU A 55 -0.66 -1.61 -7.40
CA LEU A 55 0.63 -2.30 -7.57
C LEU A 55 0.55 -3.77 -7.14
N ILE A 56 -0.21 -4.05 -6.08
CA ILE A 56 -0.38 -5.39 -5.50
C ILE A 56 -1.83 -5.84 -5.70
N LYS A 57 -2.05 -6.81 -6.59
CA LYS A 57 -3.37 -7.42 -6.83
C LYS A 57 -3.75 -8.40 -5.72
N GLN A 58 -5.05 -8.48 -5.43
CA GLN A 58 -5.58 -9.49 -4.51
C GLN A 58 -5.82 -10.80 -5.24
N ILE A 59 -5.09 -11.85 -4.85
CA ILE A 59 -5.22 -13.20 -5.40
C ILE A 59 -5.19 -14.22 -4.27
N ASP A 60 -6.02 -15.26 -4.38
CA ASP A 60 -5.99 -16.41 -3.48
C ASP A 60 -4.95 -17.41 -3.99
N ILE A 61 -3.74 -17.33 -3.44
CA ILE A 61 -2.61 -18.16 -3.87
C ILE A 61 -2.83 -19.65 -3.62
N TYR A 62 -3.65 -20.04 -2.64
CA TYR A 62 -3.87 -21.44 -2.30
C TYR A 62 -4.65 -22.19 -3.37
N LYS A 63 -5.42 -21.48 -4.20
CA LYS A 63 -6.14 -22.07 -5.34
C LYS A 63 -5.23 -22.46 -6.51
N TYR A 64 -4.02 -21.93 -6.58
CA TYR A 64 -3.09 -22.17 -7.70
C TYR A 64 -2.05 -23.25 -7.43
N ILE A 65 -1.93 -23.69 -6.17
CA ILE A 65 -0.92 -24.69 -5.75
C ILE A 65 -1.45 -26.13 -5.90
N TYR A 66 -2.74 -26.33 -6.15
CA TYR A 66 -3.41 -27.63 -6.23
C TYR A 66 -3.94 -28.00 -7.63
N ILE A 67 -3.41 -27.38 -8.68
CA ILE A 67 -3.65 -27.80 -10.08
C ILE A 67 -2.43 -28.60 -10.54
#